data_AF-A0A7X2TFC0-F1
#
_entry.id   AF-A0A7X2TFC0-F1
#
_cell.length_a   1.000
_cell.length_b   1.000
_cell.length_c   1.000
_cell.angle_alpha   90.00
_cell.angle_beta   90.00
_cell.angle_gamma   90.00
#
_symmetry.space_group_name_H-M   'P 1'
#
loop_
_entity.id
_entity.type
_entity.pdbx_description
1 polymer ?
#
loop_
_entity_poly.entity_id
_entity_poly.type
_entity_poly.pdbx_seq_one_letter_code
_entity_poly.pdbx_strand_id
1 'polypeptide(L)'
;MLITFFMDTCSAVIISHSSKSLLSPSDGIVRYNNLMNKLFPLAASCSLLISGCSAASVHSEPEALSLMTATDLHMLAPEYMGGISFQNMLAKSDMKLTEYADVLTDALIEQAEKDRPDALILTGDLTFNGEKKSHMLLAEKLKQLADQGIRVLVLPGNHDIENPNAADWSGDEAVKADGITPDEFRSIYQNDGYADAIYTDPSSLSYVSALSETCWILMLDSAEYEKNSMVSYSGGKIREETIEWLKPILQEAEESGITVLSAMHHSLTDLVPSSDAYQIENADEVQKLYAKYHVKVNFCGHTHFQACRSIEVSGIEETDLMTGSLDVYQHLYGTVKLTTGESLEYHAEPLDMKAYAEEHQLNDPFFEDFDANSSAVFRTRVVQRLTDLFADTGLDEETQKKLLDLFGEEGEYLFSGQMGTFRSMFEGSEDEALVKSLPGKDQALFLDNLNEYPDNMRDVTISLKQQ
;
A
#
# COMPACT_ATOMS: atom_id res chain seq x y z
N MET A 1 15.76 7.22 11.25
CA MET A 1 16.01 8.63 10.85
C MET A 1 16.02 8.81 9.34
N LEU A 2 16.69 7.96 8.54
CA LEU A 2 16.60 8.04 7.07
C LEU A 2 15.22 7.70 6.51
N ILE A 3 14.51 6.69 7.03
CA ILE A 3 13.13 6.40 6.58
C ILE A 3 12.17 7.55 6.92
N THR A 4 12.20 8.04 8.16
CA THR A 4 11.51 9.27 8.56
C THR A 4 11.85 10.42 7.61
N PHE A 5 13.13 10.56 7.23
CA PHE A 5 13.58 11.60 6.30
C PHE A 5 13.21 11.33 4.83
N PHE A 6 13.06 10.08 4.41
CA PHE A 6 12.66 9.69 3.05
C PHE A 6 11.17 9.90 2.80
N MET A 7 10.36 9.87 3.87
CA MET A 7 8.90 9.88 3.76
C MET A 7 8.22 11.17 4.27
N ASP A 8 8.83 11.95 5.18
CA ASP A 8 8.19 13.12 5.83
C ASP A 8 7.97 14.38 4.95
N THR A 9 8.34 14.39 3.66
CA THR A 9 8.18 15.60 2.81
C THR A 9 7.12 15.48 1.71
N CYS A 10 6.39 14.37 1.63
CA CYS A 10 5.28 14.21 0.67
C CYS A 10 4.17 15.26 0.85
N SER A 11 4.05 15.86 2.03
CA SER A 11 2.99 16.84 2.34
C SER A 11 3.33 18.30 2.00
N ALA A 12 4.51 18.59 1.44
CA ALA A 12 5.02 19.97 1.32
C ALA A 12 5.28 20.44 -0.12
N VAL A 13 4.38 20.17 -1.07
CA VAL A 13 4.26 20.98 -2.29
C VAL A 13 3.17 22.03 -2.08
N ILE A 14 3.52 23.12 -1.39
CA ILE A 14 2.64 24.29 -1.27
C ILE A 14 2.52 24.93 -2.65
N ILE A 15 1.36 24.77 -3.30
CA ILE A 15 1.00 25.55 -4.49
C ILE A 15 0.80 27.01 -4.03
N SER A 16 1.84 27.84 -4.17
CA SER A 16 1.79 29.26 -3.79
C SER A 16 0.85 30.02 -4.70
N HIS A 17 -0.42 30.16 -4.31
CA HIS A 17 -1.38 31.02 -5.01
C HIS A 17 -1.16 32.48 -4.63
N SER A 18 -0.64 33.28 -5.57
CA SER A 18 -0.72 34.73 -5.49
C SER A 18 -2.17 35.16 -5.80
N SER A 19 -2.96 35.42 -4.76
CA SER A 19 -4.32 35.94 -4.91
C SER A 19 -4.34 37.47 -4.80
N LYS A 20 -4.91 38.13 -5.81
CA LYS A 20 -5.50 39.46 -5.68
C LYS A 20 -7.03 39.32 -5.74
N SER A 21 -7.63 39.79 -4.66
CA SER A 21 -9.06 39.88 -4.34
C SER A 21 -9.97 40.44 -5.45
N LEU A 22 -11.25 40.06 -5.43
CA LEU A 22 -12.38 40.96 -5.09
C LEU A 22 -13.73 40.21 -4.96
N LEU A 23 -14.36 40.41 -3.79
CA LEU A 23 -15.79 40.40 -3.35
C LEU A 23 -16.89 40.29 -4.44
N SER A 24 -18.12 39.77 -4.25
CA SER A 24 -19.04 39.62 -3.09
C SER A 24 -20.20 38.62 -3.41
N PRO A 25 -21.09 38.28 -2.46
CA PRO A 25 -22.08 37.18 -2.55
C PRO A 25 -23.49 37.64 -2.93
N SER A 26 -24.35 36.70 -3.36
CA SER A 26 -25.81 36.87 -3.32
C SER A 26 -26.57 35.55 -3.16
N ASP A 27 -27.53 35.60 -2.25
CA ASP A 27 -28.45 34.56 -1.77
C ASP A 27 -29.30 33.87 -2.84
N GLY A 28 -29.75 32.65 -2.52
CA GLY A 28 -30.73 31.91 -3.30
C GLY A 28 -31.39 30.76 -2.52
N ILE A 29 -32.30 31.10 -1.61
CA ILE A 29 -33.22 30.18 -0.95
C ILE A 29 -34.19 29.59 -1.99
N VAL A 30 -34.33 28.25 -2.05
CA VAL A 30 -35.58 27.58 -2.47
C VAL A 30 -35.85 26.39 -1.56
N ARG A 31 -36.95 26.49 -0.80
CA ARG A 31 -37.64 25.38 -0.13
C ARG A 31 -38.60 24.73 -1.12
N TYR A 32 -38.75 23.40 -1.07
CA TYR A 32 -40.03 22.74 -1.29
C TYR A 32 -40.20 21.52 -0.37
N ASN A 33 -41.39 21.44 0.22
CA ASN A 33 -41.82 20.49 1.25
C ASN A 33 -42.52 19.26 0.66
N ASN A 34 -42.37 18.15 1.38
CA ASN A 34 -43.35 17.10 1.74
C ASN A 34 -44.15 16.37 0.64
N LEU A 35 -44.07 15.04 0.67
CA LEU A 35 -45.26 14.23 0.97
C LEU A 35 -44.89 12.86 1.59
N MET A 36 -45.40 12.64 2.80
CA MET A 36 -45.43 11.35 3.52
C MET A 36 -46.76 10.64 3.28
N ASN A 37 -46.72 9.32 3.48
CA ASN A 37 -47.81 8.37 3.74
C ASN A 37 -48.61 7.78 2.56
N LYS A 38 -48.42 6.47 2.37
CA LYS A 38 -49.50 5.47 2.52
C LYS A 38 -48.94 4.10 2.93
N LEU A 39 -49.45 3.63 4.07
CA LEU A 39 -49.41 2.25 4.62
C LEU A 39 -50.13 1.27 3.65
N PHE A 40 -50.03 -0.07 3.68
CA PHE A 40 -49.93 -1.10 4.75
C PHE A 40 -49.73 -2.50 4.05
N PRO A 41 -49.66 -3.66 4.75
CA PRO A 41 -48.74 -4.76 4.47
C PRO A 41 -49.41 -6.01 3.87
N LEU A 42 -48.62 -6.98 3.39
CA LEU A 42 -49.10 -8.36 3.27
C LEU A 42 -48.08 -9.32 3.87
N ALA A 43 -48.42 -9.80 5.08
CA ALA A 43 -47.81 -10.94 5.72
C ALA A 43 -48.20 -12.21 4.96
N ALA A 44 -47.21 -13.01 4.58
CA ALA A 44 -47.39 -14.41 4.24
C ALA A 44 -46.39 -15.23 5.05
N SER A 45 -46.94 -15.79 6.12
CA SER A 45 -46.40 -16.88 6.92
C SER A 45 -45.89 -18.04 6.06
N CYS A 46 -44.60 -18.34 6.15
CA CYS A 46 -44.06 -19.65 5.79
C CYS A 46 -43.55 -20.33 7.06
N SER A 47 -44.30 -21.34 7.48
CA SER A 47 -44.06 -22.11 8.69
C SER A 47 -42.77 -22.91 8.60
N LEU A 48 -42.05 -22.88 9.72
CA LEU A 48 -40.91 -23.71 10.09
C LEU A 48 -41.04 -25.19 9.68
N LEU A 49 -40.05 -25.66 8.93
CA LEU A 49 -39.61 -27.05 8.98
C LEU A 49 -38.26 -27.08 9.71
N ILE A 50 -38.32 -27.27 11.04
CA ILE A 50 -37.14 -27.63 11.83
C ILE A 50 -36.89 -29.12 11.57
N SER A 51 -36.16 -29.43 10.52
CA SER A 51 -35.44 -30.70 10.41
C SER A 51 -34.09 -30.49 11.08
N GLY A 52 -33.93 -31.07 12.27
CA GLY A 52 -32.66 -31.10 12.98
C GLY A 52 -31.63 -31.86 12.17
N CYS A 53 -30.77 -31.13 11.47
CA CYS A 53 -29.45 -31.63 11.11
C CYS A 53 -28.56 -31.42 12.33
N SER A 54 -28.08 -32.51 12.93
CA SER A 54 -26.86 -32.43 13.72
C SER A 54 -25.80 -31.76 12.85
N ALA A 55 -25.32 -30.59 13.26
CA ALA A 55 -24.11 -29.99 12.72
C ALA A 55 -22.96 -30.96 13.04
N ALA A 56 -22.74 -31.93 12.17
CA ALA A 56 -21.42 -32.52 12.04
C ALA A 56 -20.53 -31.37 11.58
N SER A 57 -19.50 -31.04 12.35
CA SER A 57 -18.44 -30.18 11.88
C SER A 57 -17.86 -30.84 10.64
N VAL A 58 -18.24 -30.34 9.47
CA VAL A 58 -17.55 -30.66 8.24
C VAL A 58 -16.24 -29.94 8.38
N HIS A 59 -15.24 -30.62 8.95
CA HIS A 59 -13.85 -30.21 8.76
C HIS A 59 -13.60 -30.35 7.26
N SER A 60 -13.77 -29.25 6.53
CA SER A 60 -13.32 -29.13 5.15
C SER A 60 -11.81 -29.40 5.15
N GLU A 61 -11.36 -30.25 4.23
CA GLU A 61 -9.94 -30.48 4.01
C GLU A 61 -9.24 -29.13 3.76
N PRO A 62 -7.96 -28.97 4.20
CA PRO A 62 -7.21 -27.75 3.93
C PRO A 62 -7.19 -27.43 2.43
N GLU A 63 -7.64 -26.23 2.09
CA GLU A 63 -7.64 -25.72 0.73
C GLU A 63 -6.34 -24.99 0.44
N ALA A 64 -5.82 -25.17 -0.77
CA ALA A 64 -4.64 -24.46 -1.25
C ALA A 64 -5.09 -23.29 -2.14
N LEU A 65 -4.63 -22.08 -1.81
CA LEU A 65 -4.88 -20.86 -2.58
C LEU A 65 -3.55 -20.22 -2.99
N SER A 66 -3.53 -19.65 -4.19
CA SER A 66 -2.44 -18.83 -4.70
C SER A 66 -2.90 -17.38 -4.77
N LEU A 67 -2.26 -16.48 -4.04
CA LEU A 67 -2.59 -15.05 -4.05
C LEU A 67 -1.42 -14.24 -4.58
N MET A 68 -1.72 -13.05 -5.10
CA MET A 68 -0.74 -12.00 -5.37
C MET A 68 -1.10 -10.76 -4.55
N THR A 69 -0.09 -10.02 -4.11
CA THR A 69 -0.27 -8.73 -3.42
C THR A 69 0.65 -7.68 -4.02
N ALA A 70 0.16 -6.47 -4.18
CA ALA A 70 0.94 -5.30 -4.58
C ALA A 70 0.37 -4.05 -3.92
N THR A 71 1.14 -2.98 -3.90
CA THR A 71 0.77 -1.75 -3.18
C THR A 71 1.47 -0.56 -3.81
N ASP A 72 0.97 0.63 -3.50
CA ASP A 72 1.66 1.88 -3.80
C ASP A 72 2.03 1.96 -5.30
N LEU A 73 1.01 1.79 -6.15
CA LEU A 73 1.13 1.88 -7.60
C LEU A 73 1.39 3.32 -8.03
N HIS A 74 0.85 4.28 -7.27
CA HIS A 74 1.00 5.71 -7.49
C HIS A 74 0.69 6.13 -8.94
N MET A 75 -0.31 5.49 -9.55
CA MET A 75 -0.69 5.74 -10.93
C MET A 75 -1.07 7.19 -11.17
N LEU A 76 -0.46 7.77 -12.21
CA LEU A 76 -0.88 9.04 -12.78
C LEU A 76 -1.27 8.81 -14.24
N ALA A 77 -2.43 9.32 -14.67
CA ALA A 77 -2.84 9.23 -16.06
C ALA A 77 -1.76 9.88 -16.97
N PRO A 78 -1.28 9.22 -18.05
CA PRO A 78 -0.20 9.76 -18.88
C PRO A 78 -0.46 11.16 -19.44
N GLU A 79 -1.73 11.52 -19.67
CA GLU A 79 -2.12 12.86 -20.14
C GLU A 79 -1.92 13.97 -19.10
N TYR A 80 -1.71 13.64 -17.83
CA TYR A 80 -1.36 14.58 -16.76
C TYR A 80 0.16 14.72 -16.57
N MET A 81 0.97 14.09 -17.41
CA MET A 81 2.43 14.15 -17.32
C MET A 81 3.06 15.06 -18.38
N GLY A 82 4.36 15.31 -18.24
CA GLY A 82 5.23 15.81 -19.32
C GLY A 82 5.56 17.30 -19.30
N GLY A 83 4.93 18.10 -18.43
CA GLY A 83 5.25 19.50 -18.24
C GLY A 83 6.53 19.73 -17.43
N ILE A 84 7.06 20.96 -17.45
CA ILE A 84 8.21 21.35 -16.60
C ILE A 84 7.84 21.20 -15.11
N SER A 85 6.58 21.46 -14.76
CA SER A 85 6.05 21.25 -13.41
C SER A 85 6.20 19.80 -12.96
N PHE A 86 5.90 18.83 -13.84
CA PHE A 86 6.06 17.40 -13.59
C PHE A 86 7.52 17.04 -13.31
N GLN A 87 8.45 17.51 -14.16
CA GLN A 87 9.89 17.24 -13.99
C GLN A 87 10.44 17.79 -12.67
N ASN A 88 10.00 18.99 -12.28
CA ASN A 88 10.37 19.59 -10.99
C ASN A 88 9.79 18.83 -9.79
N MET A 89 8.61 18.24 -9.96
CA MET A 89 7.98 17.39 -8.96
C MET A 89 8.74 16.06 -8.82
N LEU A 90 9.05 15.38 -9.93
CA LEU A 90 9.80 14.11 -9.92
C LEU A 90 11.19 14.23 -9.27
N ALA A 91 11.86 15.36 -9.45
CA ALA A 91 13.14 15.66 -8.80
C ALA A 91 13.04 15.80 -7.27
N LYS A 92 11.82 15.95 -6.74
CA LYS A 92 11.53 16.04 -5.31
C LYS A 92 10.74 14.84 -4.78
N SER A 93 10.41 13.89 -5.64
CA SER A 93 9.65 12.70 -5.25
C SER A 93 10.46 11.83 -4.29
N ASP A 94 9.74 11.14 -3.42
CA ASP A 94 10.16 10.07 -2.52
C ASP A 94 10.57 8.79 -3.29
N MET A 95 11.55 8.93 -4.19
CA MET A 95 12.16 7.87 -5.01
C MET A 95 11.24 7.23 -6.08
N LYS A 96 9.93 7.44 -6.01
CA LYS A 96 8.90 6.98 -6.95
C LYS A 96 9.18 7.24 -8.43
N LEU A 97 9.05 6.21 -9.25
CA LEU A 97 9.25 6.21 -10.69
C LEU A 97 7.92 6.47 -11.44
N THR A 98 7.15 7.46 -10.96
CA THR A 98 5.78 7.73 -11.39
C THR A 98 5.63 7.94 -12.89
N GLU A 99 6.67 8.42 -13.57
CA GLU A 99 6.70 8.53 -15.04
C GLU A 99 6.52 7.19 -15.78
N TYR A 100 6.80 6.06 -15.12
CA TYR A 100 6.64 4.70 -15.65
C TYR A 100 5.59 3.86 -14.91
N ALA A 101 4.88 4.43 -13.92
CA ALA A 101 3.86 3.72 -13.13
C ALA A 101 2.77 3.06 -13.99
N ASP A 102 2.39 3.68 -15.12
CA ASP A 102 1.42 3.13 -16.09
C ASP A 102 1.90 1.80 -16.69
N VAL A 103 3.16 1.76 -17.12
CA VAL A 103 3.77 0.58 -17.74
C VAL A 103 4.08 -0.50 -16.69
N LEU A 104 4.52 -0.09 -15.49
CA LEU A 104 4.71 -1.00 -14.35
C LEU A 104 3.39 -1.68 -13.96
N THR A 105 2.28 -0.93 -13.95
CA THR A 105 0.95 -1.47 -13.66
C THR A 105 0.49 -2.44 -14.75
N ASP A 106 0.72 -2.13 -16.03
CA ASP A 106 0.41 -3.06 -17.12
C ASP A 106 1.23 -4.36 -17.01
N ALA A 107 2.51 -4.27 -16.63
CA ALA A 107 3.35 -5.44 -16.39
C ALA A 107 2.88 -6.28 -15.20
N LEU A 108 2.44 -5.65 -14.10
CA LEU A 108 1.83 -6.36 -12.96
C LEU A 108 0.56 -7.10 -13.36
N ILE A 109 -0.31 -6.45 -14.15
CA ILE A 109 -1.55 -7.05 -14.63
C ILE A 109 -1.24 -8.26 -15.51
N GLU A 110 -0.31 -8.13 -16.46
CA GLU A 110 0.10 -9.25 -17.31
C GLU A 110 0.74 -10.38 -16.51
N GLN A 111 1.53 -10.05 -15.49
CA GLN A 111 2.09 -11.05 -14.58
C GLN A 111 0.97 -11.81 -13.84
N ALA A 112 -0.06 -11.11 -13.37
CA ALA A 112 -1.23 -11.75 -12.76
C ALA A 112 -2.02 -12.61 -13.77
N GLU A 113 -2.12 -12.19 -15.04
CA GLU A 113 -2.72 -13.02 -16.09
C GLU A 113 -1.93 -14.31 -16.35
N LYS A 114 -0.59 -14.23 -16.30
CA LYS A 114 0.33 -15.37 -16.46
C LYS A 114 0.24 -16.34 -15.27
N ASP A 115 0.26 -15.82 -14.06
CA ASP A 115 0.27 -16.63 -12.82
C ASP A 115 -1.10 -17.16 -12.44
N ARG A 116 -2.17 -16.46 -12.85
CA ARG A 116 -3.57 -16.78 -12.56
C ARG A 116 -3.83 -17.02 -11.06
N PRO A 117 -3.55 -16.04 -10.18
CA PRO A 117 -3.85 -16.19 -8.76
C PRO A 117 -5.37 -16.29 -8.54
N ASP A 118 -5.76 -16.89 -7.42
CA ASP A 118 -7.15 -16.87 -6.94
C ASP A 118 -7.60 -15.44 -6.61
N ALA A 119 -6.68 -14.58 -6.16
CA ALA A 119 -6.89 -13.15 -6.03
C ALA A 119 -5.59 -12.32 -6.15
N LEU A 120 -5.70 -11.15 -6.75
CA LEU A 120 -4.75 -10.04 -6.65
C LEU A 120 -5.26 -9.03 -5.61
N ILE A 121 -4.45 -8.74 -4.59
CA ILE A 121 -4.76 -7.83 -3.49
C ILE A 121 -3.96 -6.54 -3.70
N LEU A 122 -4.63 -5.39 -3.77
CA LEU A 122 -4.00 -4.07 -3.86
C LEU A 122 -4.26 -3.27 -2.57
N THR A 123 -3.22 -3.04 -1.77
CA THR A 123 -3.36 -2.48 -0.42
C THR A 123 -3.29 -0.95 -0.36
N GLY A 124 -3.74 -0.24 -1.39
CA GLY A 124 -3.84 1.22 -1.37
C GLY A 124 -2.70 1.97 -2.03
N ASP A 125 -2.84 3.29 -2.02
CA ASP A 125 -2.07 4.24 -2.82
C ASP A 125 -2.05 3.83 -4.29
N LEU A 126 -3.26 3.63 -4.80
CA LEU A 126 -3.52 3.18 -6.15
C LEU A 126 -3.14 4.25 -7.17
N THR A 127 -3.32 5.52 -6.81
CA THR A 127 -3.07 6.69 -7.65
C THR A 127 -2.06 7.63 -7.01
N PHE A 128 -1.48 8.52 -7.81
CA PHE A 128 -0.43 9.42 -7.35
C PHE A 128 -0.93 10.40 -6.27
N ASN A 129 -2.03 11.11 -6.53
CA ASN A 129 -2.68 11.98 -5.53
C ASN A 129 -4.21 12.00 -5.66
N GLY A 130 -4.83 10.86 -5.98
CA GLY A 130 -6.29 10.72 -5.97
C GLY A 130 -6.97 11.29 -7.21
N GLU A 131 -6.25 11.48 -8.31
CA GLU A 131 -6.82 12.02 -9.53
C GLU A 131 -7.88 11.07 -10.09
N LYS A 132 -9.10 11.59 -10.29
CA LYS A 132 -10.24 10.80 -10.80
C LYS A 132 -9.94 10.09 -12.11
N LYS A 133 -9.18 10.71 -13.01
CA LYS A 133 -8.80 10.09 -14.28
C LYS A 133 -7.84 8.91 -14.09
N SER A 134 -6.89 9.01 -13.16
CA SER A 134 -5.99 7.91 -12.80
C SER A 134 -6.77 6.73 -12.22
N HIS A 135 -7.75 7.00 -11.35
CA HIS A 135 -8.63 5.95 -10.82
C HIS A 135 -9.42 5.24 -11.93
N MET A 136 -10.03 6.01 -12.84
CA MET A 136 -10.79 5.46 -13.97
C MET A 136 -9.91 4.63 -14.90
N LEU A 137 -8.69 5.09 -15.18
CA LEU A 137 -7.71 4.36 -15.99
C LEU A 137 -7.31 3.04 -15.32
N LEU A 138 -7.01 3.06 -14.02
CA LEU A 138 -6.68 1.84 -13.28
C LEU A 138 -7.83 0.85 -13.28
N ALA A 139 -9.07 1.29 -13.02
CA ALA A 139 -10.24 0.43 -13.04
C ALA A 139 -10.48 -0.21 -14.43
N GLU A 140 -10.23 0.53 -15.52
CA GLU A 140 -10.27 -0.03 -16.87
C GLU A 140 -9.21 -1.11 -17.09
N LYS A 141 -7.99 -0.91 -16.56
CA LYS A 141 -6.92 -1.92 -16.64
C LYS A 141 -7.26 -3.17 -15.83
N LEU A 142 -7.71 -3.03 -14.58
CA LEU A 142 -8.07 -4.14 -13.69
C LEU A 142 -9.25 -4.97 -14.21
N LYS A 143 -10.16 -4.35 -14.97
CA LYS A 143 -11.26 -5.07 -15.64
C LYS A 143 -10.78 -6.23 -16.52
N GLN A 144 -9.57 -6.16 -17.08
CA GLN A 144 -8.99 -7.23 -17.89
C GLN A 144 -8.82 -8.54 -17.10
N LEU A 145 -8.40 -8.45 -15.82
CA LEU A 145 -8.28 -9.58 -14.91
C LEU A 145 -9.64 -10.18 -14.57
N ALA A 146 -10.60 -9.32 -14.23
CA ALA A 146 -11.96 -9.74 -13.90
C ALA A 146 -12.65 -10.47 -15.07
N ASP A 147 -12.47 -9.98 -16.30
CA ASP A 147 -13.01 -10.62 -17.51
C ASP A 147 -12.39 -12.01 -17.77
N GLN A 148 -11.20 -12.29 -17.21
CA GLN A 148 -10.51 -13.59 -17.23
C GLN A 148 -10.79 -14.47 -16.00
N GLY A 149 -11.68 -14.01 -15.10
CA GLY A 149 -12.04 -14.70 -13.87
C GLY A 149 -10.98 -14.65 -12.77
N ILE A 150 -9.99 -13.75 -12.88
CA ILE A 150 -9.03 -13.48 -11.81
C ILE A 150 -9.66 -12.41 -10.91
N ARG A 151 -9.77 -12.71 -9.61
CA ARG A 151 -10.36 -11.77 -8.65
C ARG A 151 -9.37 -10.66 -8.34
N VAL A 152 -9.85 -9.43 -8.27
CA VAL A 152 -9.08 -8.28 -7.77
C VAL A 152 -9.77 -7.74 -6.52
N LEU A 153 -8.99 -7.39 -5.49
CA LEU A 153 -9.45 -6.82 -4.24
C LEU A 153 -8.66 -5.55 -3.95
N VAL A 154 -9.32 -4.40 -3.82
CA VAL A 154 -8.63 -3.11 -3.63
C VAL A 154 -9.03 -2.41 -2.34
N LEU A 155 -8.09 -1.68 -1.77
CA LEU A 155 -8.30 -0.68 -0.71
C LEU A 155 -7.79 0.68 -1.16
N PRO A 156 -8.29 1.79 -0.59
CA PRO A 156 -7.63 3.08 -0.70
C PRO A 156 -6.41 3.15 0.23
N GLY A 157 -5.42 3.93 -0.18
CA GLY A 157 -4.38 4.46 0.70
C GLY A 157 -4.62 5.93 1.03
N ASN A 158 -3.65 6.57 1.69
CA ASN A 158 -3.77 7.96 2.10
C ASN A 158 -3.69 8.95 0.92
N HIS A 159 -3.27 8.51 -0.27
CA HIS A 159 -3.22 9.36 -1.46
C HIS A 159 -4.52 9.39 -2.30
N ASP A 160 -5.41 8.43 -2.13
CA ASP A 160 -6.44 8.14 -3.14
C ASP A 160 -7.71 8.99 -3.05
N ILE A 161 -8.14 9.37 -1.84
CA ILE A 161 -9.50 9.90 -1.62
C ILE A 161 -9.45 11.34 -1.11
N GLU A 162 -10.24 12.21 -1.74
CA GLU A 162 -10.39 13.63 -1.38
C GLU A 162 -9.05 14.35 -1.16
N ASN A 163 -8.01 13.92 -1.87
CA ASN A 163 -6.66 14.43 -1.69
C ASN A 163 -6.55 15.83 -2.32
N PRO A 164 -6.14 16.86 -1.56
CA PRO A 164 -6.03 18.24 -2.06
C PRO A 164 -4.92 18.42 -3.10
N ASN A 165 -4.01 17.47 -3.23
CA ASN A 165 -2.85 17.52 -4.13
C ASN A 165 -3.13 16.97 -5.53
N ALA A 166 -4.34 16.47 -5.81
CA ALA A 166 -4.73 15.99 -7.14
C ALA A 166 -4.46 17.07 -8.21
N ALA A 167 -3.59 16.76 -9.18
CA ALA A 167 -3.13 17.74 -10.15
C ALA A 167 -2.82 17.18 -11.54
N ASP A 168 -3.02 18.04 -12.53
CA ASP A 168 -2.54 17.91 -13.90
C ASP A 168 -1.18 18.63 -14.01
N TRP A 169 -0.15 17.88 -14.40
CA TRP A 169 1.24 18.33 -14.51
C TRP A 169 1.71 18.43 -15.98
N SER A 170 0.78 18.42 -16.94
CA SER A 170 1.11 18.49 -18.37
C SER A 170 1.63 19.86 -18.83
N GLY A 171 1.42 20.91 -18.02
CA GLY A 171 1.82 22.29 -18.30
C GLY A 171 3.07 22.79 -17.56
N ASP A 172 3.39 24.07 -17.77
CA ASP A 172 4.47 24.77 -17.06
C ASP A 172 4.20 24.89 -15.55
N GLU A 173 2.93 24.97 -15.17
CA GLU A 173 2.45 25.00 -13.78
C GLU A 173 1.47 23.83 -13.55
N ALA A 174 1.47 23.29 -12.34
CA ALA A 174 0.50 22.28 -11.93
C ALA A 174 -0.89 22.90 -11.76
N VAL A 175 -1.91 22.28 -12.36
CA VAL A 175 -3.30 22.73 -12.28
C VAL A 175 -4.10 21.71 -11.49
N LYS A 176 -4.96 22.16 -10.58
CA LYS A 176 -5.81 21.26 -9.79
C LYS A 176 -6.62 20.35 -10.71
N ALA A 177 -6.54 19.04 -10.47
CA ALA A 177 -7.38 18.03 -11.09
C ALA A 177 -8.56 17.66 -10.19
N ASP A 178 -9.59 17.04 -10.78
CA ASP A 178 -10.69 16.47 -10.01
C ASP A 178 -10.20 15.25 -9.23
N GLY A 179 -10.47 15.24 -7.93
CA GLY A 179 -10.33 14.05 -7.08
C GLY A 179 -11.63 13.22 -7.04
N ILE A 180 -11.68 12.24 -6.14
CA ILE A 180 -12.88 11.41 -5.90
C ILE A 180 -13.30 11.39 -4.43
N THR A 181 -14.59 11.19 -4.20
CA THR A 181 -15.17 10.92 -2.87
C THR A 181 -15.10 9.42 -2.51
N PRO A 182 -15.31 9.02 -1.24
CA PRO A 182 -15.38 7.60 -0.87
C PRO A 182 -16.46 6.82 -1.64
N ASP A 183 -17.63 7.43 -1.88
CA ASP A 183 -18.70 6.80 -2.65
C ASP A 183 -18.33 6.61 -4.12
N GLU A 184 -17.57 7.55 -4.69
CA GLU A 184 -17.01 7.41 -6.03
C GLU A 184 -15.93 6.32 -6.08
N PHE A 185 -15.05 6.21 -5.08
CA PHE A 185 -14.07 5.11 -4.98
C PHE A 185 -14.77 3.75 -5.03
N ARG A 186 -15.76 3.54 -4.17
CA ARG A 186 -16.58 2.31 -4.14
C ARG A 186 -17.28 2.06 -5.48
N SER A 187 -17.73 3.10 -6.16
CA SER A 187 -18.42 2.98 -7.45
C SER A 187 -17.47 2.64 -8.60
N ILE A 188 -16.27 3.24 -8.61
CA ILE A 188 -15.24 3.01 -9.62
C ILE A 188 -14.73 1.57 -9.53
N TYR A 189 -14.39 1.14 -8.31
CA TYR A 189 -13.85 -0.18 -8.03
C TYR A 189 -14.92 -1.21 -7.65
N GLN A 190 -16.17 -0.99 -8.05
CA GLN A 190 -17.30 -1.82 -7.62
C GLN A 190 -17.05 -3.32 -7.87
N ASN A 191 -16.41 -3.69 -8.97
CA ASN A 191 -16.13 -5.07 -9.32
C ASN A 191 -14.81 -5.62 -8.73
N ASP A 192 -14.01 -4.76 -8.12
CA ASP A 192 -12.69 -5.10 -7.55
C ASP A 192 -12.82 -5.33 -6.04
N GLY A 193 -13.82 -6.13 -5.67
CA GLY A 193 -14.08 -6.61 -4.31
C GLY A 193 -15.43 -6.17 -3.71
N TYR A 194 -15.85 -4.93 -3.94
CA TYR A 194 -17.02 -4.35 -3.24
C TYR A 194 -18.36 -5.02 -3.58
N ALA A 195 -18.61 -5.38 -4.85
CA ALA A 195 -19.88 -5.99 -5.28
C ALA A 195 -20.09 -7.41 -4.74
N ASP A 196 -19.00 -8.17 -4.61
CA ASP A 196 -19.01 -9.57 -4.21
C ASP A 196 -18.58 -9.76 -2.73
N ALA A 197 -18.47 -8.66 -1.98
CA ALA A 197 -18.17 -8.69 -0.56
C ALA A 197 -19.29 -9.41 0.22
N ILE A 198 -18.90 -10.28 1.14
CA ILE A 198 -19.85 -10.98 2.03
C ILE A 198 -20.30 -10.07 3.18
N TYR A 199 -19.47 -9.10 3.55
CA TYR A 199 -19.79 -8.05 4.51
C TYR A 199 -19.20 -6.72 4.04
N THR A 200 -19.95 -5.63 4.18
CA THR A 200 -19.48 -4.27 3.90
C THR A 200 -19.66 -3.39 5.12
N ASP A 201 -18.63 -2.67 5.55
CA ASP A 201 -18.74 -1.73 6.66
C ASP A 201 -19.51 -0.47 6.22
N PRO A 202 -20.58 -0.07 6.93
CA PRO A 202 -21.26 1.18 6.63
C PRO A 202 -20.45 2.44 6.98
N SER A 203 -19.39 2.34 7.77
CA SER A 203 -18.66 3.48 8.33
C SER A 203 -17.33 3.78 7.63
N SER A 204 -16.90 2.93 6.70
CA SER A 204 -15.64 3.07 5.96
C SER A 204 -15.73 2.39 4.59
N LEU A 205 -14.63 2.35 3.85
CA LEU A 205 -14.47 1.52 2.65
C LEU A 205 -14.00 0.09 2.95
N SER A 206 -14.10 -0.35 4.22
CA SER A 206 -13.77 -1.72 4.61
C SER A 206 -14.83 -2.72 4.15
N TYR A 207 -14.38 -3.94 3.83
CA TYR A 207 -15.26 -5.05 3.48
C TYR A 207 -14.58 -6.40 3.76
N VAL A 208 -15.35 -7.48 3.75
CA VAL A 208 -14.84 -8.85 3.86
C VAL A 208 -15.13 -9.59 2.56
N SER A 209 -14.11 -10.22 2.00
CA SER A 209 -14.24 -11.09 0.83
C SER A 209 -13.98 -12.54 1.22
N ALA A 210 -14.85 -13.46 0.78
CA ALA A 210 -14.60 -14.89 0.92
C ALA A 210 -13.69 -15.37 -0.20
N LEU A 211 -12.38 -15.49 0.05
CA LEU A 211 -11.41 -16.01 -0.92
C LEU A 211 -11.80 -17.43 -1.35
N SER A 212 -12.28 -18.24 -0.39
CA SER A 212 -12.85 -19.55 -0.64
C SER A 212 -13.92 -19.91 0.39
N GLU A 213 -14.40 -21.16 0.39
CA GLU A 213 -15.32 -21.67 1.42
C GLU A 213 -14.67 -21.74 2.82
N THR A 214 -13.34 -21.76 2.88
CA THR A 214 -12.57 -21.98 4.11
C THR A 214 -11.65 -20.82 4.48
N CYS A 215 -11.59 -19.78 3.65
CA CYS A 215 -10.77 -18.60 3.88
C CYS A 215 -11.48 -17.30 3.55
N TRP A 216 -11.44 -16.35 4.48
CA TRP A 216 -11.85 -14.97 4.29
C TRP A 216 -10.65 -14.02 4.39
N ILE A 217 -10.75 -12.88 3.72
CA ILE A 217 -9.84 -11.75 3.90
C ILE A 217 -10.61 -10.50 4.31
N LEU A 218 -10.13 -9.87 5.38
CA LEU A 218 -10.58 -8.55 5.82
C LEU A 218 -9.83 -7.51 5.01
N MET A 219 -10.55 -6.72 4.22
CA MET A 219 -10.00 -5.58 3.50
C MET A 219 -10.35 -4.34 4.31
N LEU A 220 -9.40 -3.78 5.07
CA LEU A 220 -9.65 -2.70 6.04
C LEU A 220 -9.14 -1.34 5.54
N ASP A 221 -10.09 -0.41 5.37
CA ASP A 221 -9.82 0.99 5.06
C ASP A 221 -9.24 1.70 6.30
N SER A 222 -7.92 1.87 6.28
CA SER A 222 -7.18 2.57 7.34
C SER A 222 -6.94 4.05 7.03
N ALA A 223 -7.28 4.54 5.83
CA ALA A 223 -7.00 5.91 5.44
C ALA A 223 -7.97 6.90 6.10
N GLU A 224 -7.43 7.98 6.67
CA GLU A 224 -8.20 9.04 7.31
C GLU A 224 -8.38 10.26 6.37
N TYR A 225 -8.92 10.02 5.18
CA TYR A 225 -9.16 11.07 4.17
C TYR A 225 -10.10 12.18 4.67
N GLU A 226 -10.92 11.95 5.69
CA GLU A 226 -11.73 12.98 6.36
C GLU A 226 -10.89 14.05 7.08
N LYS A 227 -9.61 13.76 7.37
CA LYS A 227 -8.65 14.71 7.94
C LYS A 227 -7.94 15.54 6.86
N ASN A 228 -8.14 15.23 5.57
CA ASN A 228 -7.63 16.05 4.48
C ASN A 228 -8.20 17.48 4.57
N SER A 229 -7.33 18.46 4.30
CA SER A 229 -7.71 19.88 4.34
C SER A 229 -7.06 20.64 3.18
N MET A 230 -6.42 21.77 3.46
CA MET A 230 -5.53 22.40 2.48
C MET A 230 -4.20 21.63 2.31
N VAL A 231 -3.96 20.63 3.16
CA VAL A 231 -2.81 19.72 3.15
C VAL A 231 -3.33 18.29 3.27
N SER A 232 -2.69 17.36 2.58
CA SER A 232 -2.98 15.93 2.69
C SER A 232 -2.60 15.38 4.06
N TYR A 233 -3.33 14.38 4.53
CA TYR A 233 -3.07 13.67 5.78
C TYR A 233 -2.60 12.25 5.46
N SER A 234 -1.51 11.81 6.10
CA SER A 234 -0.86 10.52 5.83
C SER A 234 -1.01 9.50 6.96
N GLY A 235 -1.68 9.85 8.05
CA GLY A 235 -1.90 8.93 9.17
C GLY A 235 -3.04 7.96 8.88
N GLY A 236 -3.02 6.83 9.58
CA GLY A 236 -4.03 5.79 9.45
C GLY A 236 -4.67 5.39 10.78
N LYS A 237 -5.93 4.98 10.73
CA LYS A 237 -6.68 4.46 11.88
C LYS A 237 -7.79 3.54 11.41
N ILE A 238 -8.03 2.44 12.13
CA ILE A 238 -9.28 1.67 11.95
C ILE A 238 -10.35 2.30 12.83
N ARG A 239 -11.47 2.72 12.23
CA ARG A 239 -12.56 3.42 12.95
C ARG A 239 -13.14 2.53 14.05
N GLU A 240 -13.59 3.13 15.15
CA GLU A 240 -14.17 2.40 16.29
C GLU A 240 -15.40 1.60 15.84
N GLU A 241 -16.23 2.19 14.98
CA GLU A 241 -17.39 1.54 14.37
C GLU A 241 -17.00 0.33 13.52
N THR A 242 -15.88 0.40 12.79
CA THR A 242 -15.34 -0.71 11.99
C THR A 242 -14.86 -1.85 12.91
N ILE A 243 -14.22 -1.53 14.04
CA ILE A 243 -13.80 -2.52 15.04
C ILE A 243 -15.02 -3.23 15.65
N GLU A 244 -16.07 -2.48 16.02
CA GLU A 244 -17.31 -3.09 16.53
C GLU A 244 -18.03 -3.93 15.47
N TRP A 245 -17.98 -3.51 14.20
CA TRP A 245 -18.53 -4.26 13.06
C TRP A 245 -17.78 -5.58 12.81
N LEU A 246 -16.45 -5.60 13.00
CA LEU A 246 -15.64 -6.81 12.83
C LEU A 246 -15.90 -7.89 13.88
N LYS A 247 -16.19 -7.52 15.14
CA LYS A 247 -16.36 -8.49 16.24
C LYS A 247 -17.33 -9.64 15.95
N PRO A 248 -18.59 -9.39 15.52
CA PRO A 248 -19.51 -10.49 15.19
C PRO A 248 -19.05 -11.29 13.96
N ILE A 249 -18.42 -10.65 12.96
CA ILE A 249 -17.94 -11.33 11.75
C ILE A 249 -16.79 -12.29 12.07
N LEU A 250 -15.83 -11.84 12.87
CA LEU A 250 -14.71 -12.66 13.33
C LEU A 250 -15.17 -13.81 14.24
N GLN A 251 -16.18 -13.56 15.07
CA GLN A 251 -16.80 -14.62 15.86
C GLN A 251 -17.46 -15.68 14.95
N GLU A 252 -18.18 -15.26 13.91
CA GLU A 252 -18.78 -16.18 12.93
C GLU A 252 -17.71 -17.00 12.20
N ALA A 253 -16.62 -16.35 11.77
CA ALA A 253 -15.49 -17.01 11.13
C ALA A 253 -14.87 -18.08 12.04
N GLU A 254 -14.63 -17.75 13.32
CA GLU A 254 -14.09 -18.67 14.32
C GLU A 254 -15.03 -19.86 14.57
N GLU A 255 -16.33 -19.59 14.79
CA GLU A 255 -17.35 -20.64 14.99
C GLU A 255 -17.49 -21.56 13.77
N SER A 256 -17.18 -21.04 12.58
CA SER A 256 -17.25 -21.76 11.30
C SER A 256 -15.91 -22.39 10.88
N GLY A 257 -14.83 -22.20 11.65
CA GLY A 257 -13.50 -22.73 11.33
C GLY A 257 -12.86 -22.10 10.10
N ILE A 258 -13.24 -20.87 9.75
CA ILE A 258 -12.70 -20.11 8.62
C ILE A 258 -11.33 -19.54 8.98
N THR A 259 -10.37 -19.70 8.07
CA THR A 259 -9.08 -18.99 8.15
C THR A 259 -9.27 -17.54 7.76
N VAL A 260 -8.88 -16.60 8.61
CA VAL A 260 -9.02 -15.17 8.33
C VAL A 260 -7.64 -14.54 8.10
N LEU A 261 -7.49 -13.90 6.95
CA LEU A 261 -6.38 -13.00 6.62
C LEU A 261 -6.83 -11.54 6.74
N SER A 262 -5.89 -10.61 6.84
CA SER A 262 -6.16 -9.17 6.77
C SER A 262 -5.31 -8.49 5.70
N ALA A 263 -5.81 -7.39 5.17
CA ALA A 263 -5.08 -6.42 4.38
C ALA A 263 -5.51 -4.99 4.76
N MET A 264 -4.56 -4.08 4.86
CA MET A 264 -4.80 -2.64 5.04
C MET A 264 -3.61 -1.83 4.53
N HIS A 265 -3.78 -0.54 4.22
CA HIS A 265 -2.69 0.27 3.69
C HIS A 265 -1.54 0.51 4.69
N HIS A 266 -1.85 1.05 5.86
CA HIS A 266 -0.87 1.34 6.92
C HIS A 266 -0.47 0.07 7.69
N SER A 267 0.68 0.07 8.37
CA SER A 267 1.11 -1.12 9.11
C SER A 267 0.34 -1.31 10.41
N LEU A 268 0.17 -2.57 10.85
CA LEU A 268 -0.38 -2.92 12.15
C LEU A 268 0.72 -2.95 13.23
N THR A 269 1.96 -3.19 12.83
CA THR A 269 3.16 -3.29 13.66
C THR A 269 4.10 -2.12 13.37
N ASP A 270 5.09 -1.91 14.24
CA ASP A 270 6.10 -0.87 14.12
C ASP A 270 7.19 -1.26 13.10
N LEU A 271 6.83 -1.45 11.83
CA LEU A 271 7.77 -1.79 10.75
C LEU A 271 8.86 -0.73 10.55
N VAL A 272 8.61 0.50 10.98
CA VAL A 272 9.59 1.59 11.06
C VAL A 272 9.82 1.93 12.53
N PRO A 273 10.77 1.29 13.23
CA PRO A 273 10.97 1.50 14.67
C PRO A 273 11.28 2.94 15.05
N SER A 274 11.76 3.74 14.10
CA SER A 274 12.11 5.14 14.29
C SER A 274 10.94 6.13 14.12
N SER A 275 9.73 5.66 13.78
CA SER A 275 8.54 6.51 13.62
C SER A 275 7.24 5.73 13.74
N ASP A 276 6.39 6.14 14.68
CA ASP A 276 5.01 5.64 14.81
C ASP A 276 4.06 6.23 13.75
N ALA A 277 4.54 7.13 12.88
CA ALA A 277 3.69 7.85 11.91
C ALA A 277 3.13 6.96 10.79
N TYR A 278 3.68 5.76 10.61
CA TYR A 278 3.34 4.84 9.51
C TYR A 278 2.48 3.65 9.96
N GLN A 279 2.36 3.46 11.28
CA GLN A 279 1.50 2.47 11.90
C GLN A 279 0.12 3.08 12.17
N ILE A 280 -0.94 2.28 12.15
CA ILE A 280 -2.26 2.78 12.54
C ILE A 280 -2.29 3.27 14.00
N GLU A 281 -2.97 4.39 14.25
CA GLU A 281 -3.03 5.06 15.56
C GLU A 281 -3.54 4.14 16.69
N ASN A 282 -4.43 3.21 16.38
CA ASN A 282 -5.05 2.28 17.32
C ASN A 282 -4.63 0.81 17.12
N ALA A 283 -3.40 0.58 16.67
CA ALA A 283 -2.84 -0.76 16.46
C ALA A 283 -3.05 -1.70 17.65
N ASP A 284 -2.79 -1.23 18.87
CA ASP A 284 -2.96 -1.95 20.12
C ASP A 284 -4.38 -2.54 20.32
N GLU A 285 -5.41 -1.92 19.75
CA GLU A 285 -6.80 -2.37 19.84
C GLU A 285 -7.10 -3.44 18.78
N VAL A 286 -6.63 -3.19 17.55
CA VAL A 286 -6.78 -4.12 16.41
C VAL A 286 -6.00 -5.42 16.65
N GLN A 287 -4.76 -5.33 17.15
CA GLN A 287 -3.94 -6.48 17.55
C GLN A 287 -4.65 -7.32 18.62
N LYS A 288 -5.21 -6.70 19.67
CA LYS A 288 -5.96 -7.45 20.69
C LYS A 288 -7.20 -8.15 20.11
N LEU A 289 -7.85 -7.55 19.11
CA LEU A 289 -8.95 -8.17 18.38
C LEU A 289 -8.45 -9.35 17.53
N TYR A 290 -7.33 -9.19 16.83
CA TYR A 290 -6.72 -10.21 15.99
C TYR A 290 -6.25 -11.42 16.79
N ALA A 291 -5.50 -11.19 17.88
CA ALA A 291 -5.13 -12.24 18.83
C ALA A 291 -6.34 -12.99 19.39
N LYS A 292 -7.43 -12.29 19.71
CA LYS A 292 -8.65 -12.93 20.23
C LYS A 292 -9.26 -13.91 19.24
N TYR A 293 -9.23 -13.58 17.95
CA TYR A 293 -9.86 -14.36 16.87
C TYR A 293 -8.84 -15.06 15.96
N HIS A 294 -7.59 -15.18 16.41
CA HIS A 294 -6.51 -15.89 15.71
C HIS A 294 -6.24 -15.38 14.28
N VAL A 295 -6.39 -14.08 14.03
CA VAL A 295 -5.96 -13.44 12.76
C VAL A 295 -4.46 -13.20 12.84
N LYS A 296 -3.68 -13.93 12.05
CA LYS A 296 -2.21 -13.96 12.20
C LYS A 296 -1.43 -13.19 11.15
N VAL A 297 -2.06 -12.81 10.04
CA VAL A 297 -1.37 -12.24 8.88
C VAL A 297 -2.10 -11.00 8.40
N ASN A 298 -1.34 -9.92 8.20
CA ASN A 298 -1.81 -8.67 7.63
C ASN A 298 -0.91 -8.25 6.46
N PHE A 299 -1.48 -8.04 5.28
CA PHE A 299 -0.79 -7.45 4.14
C PHE A 299 -0.89 -5.93 4.18
N CYS A 300 0.21 -5.22 3.93
CA CYS A 300 0.25 -3.75 3.95
C CYS A 300 1.29 -3.15 3.00
N GLY A 301 1.32 -1.81 2.96
CA GLY A 301 2.21 -1.01 2.12
C GLY A 301 2.60 0.29 2.80
N HIS A 302 2.31 1.43 2.16
CA HIS A 302 2.45 2.81 2.68
C HIS A 302 3.91 3.29 2.79
N THR A 303 4.82 2.49 3.34
CA THR A 303 6.22 2.92 3.53
C THR A 303 7.16 2.63 2.36
N HIS A 304 6.63 1.97 1.33
CA HIS A 304 7.28 1.61 0.07
C HIS A 304 8.44 0.60 0.14
N PHE A 305 9.01 0.28 1.31
CA PHE A 305 10.06 -0.73 1.40
C PHE A 305 9.50 -2.12 1.68
N GLN A 306 10.22 -3.15 1.24
CA GLN A 306 9.91 -4.54 1.53
C GLN A 306 10.32 -4.90 2.96
N ALA A 307 9.35 -5.26 3.80
CA ALA A 307 9.63 -5.72 5.15
C ALA A 307 8.56 -6.68 5.69
N CYS A 308 8.94 -7.39 6.76
CA CYS A 308 8.08 -8.27 7.52
C CYS A 308 8.38 -8.09 8.99
N ARG A 309 7.35 -8.07 9.84
CA ARG A 309 7.54 -8.03 11.29
C ARG A 309 6.49 -8.85 11.99
N SER A 310 6.95 -9.69 12.92
CA SER A 310 6.10 -10.47 13.81
C SER A 310 6.14 -9.93 15.23
N ILE A 311 4.98 -9.90 15.88
CA ILE A 311 4.83 -9.58 17.31
C ILE A 311 4.01 -10.68 18.00
N GLU A 312 4.22 -10.88 19.29
CA GLU A 312 3.39 -11.79 20.09
C GLU A 312 2.37 -10.98 20.89
N VAL A 313 1.08 -11.25 20.67
CA VAL A 313 -0.04 -10.61 21.35
C VAL A 313 -0.91 -11.70 21.97
N SER A 314 -0.99 -11.73 23.29
CA SER A 314 -1.78 -12.73 24.04
C SER A 314 -1.45 -14.20 23.67
N GLY A 315 -0.19 -14.48 23.33
CA GLY A 315 0.28 -15.81 22.91
C GLY A 315 0.03 -16.16 21.45
N ILE A 316 -0.51 -15.22 20.66
CA ILE A 316 -0.66 -15.34 19.20
C ILE A 316 0.44 -14.53 18.53
N GLU A 317 1.17 -15.16 17.62
CA GLU A 317 2.11 -14.48 16.74
C GLU A 317 1.35 -13.85 15.57
N GLU A 318 1.38 -12.52 15.49
CA GLU A 318 0.80 -11.71 14.42
C GLU A 318 1.93 -11.16 13.55
N THR A 319 1.77 -11.24 12.24
CA THR A 319 2.79 -10.83 11.27
C THR A 319 2.23 -9.84 10.27
N ASP A 320 2.88 -8.69 10.16
CA ASP A 320 2.74 -7.80 9.00
C ASP A 320 3.68 -8.25 7.89
N LEU A 321 3.12 -8.36 6.68
CA LEU A 321 3.82 -8.54 5.42
C LEU A 321 3.65 -7.27 4.61
N MET A 322 4.70 -6.44 4.56
CA MET A 322 4.71 -5.21 3.78
C MET A 322 5.45 -5.43 2.47
N THR A 323 4.70 -5.37 1.38
CA THR A 323 5.25 -5.51 0.05
C THR A 323 5.91 -4.19 -0.35
N GLY A 324 7.12 -4.25 -0.91
CA GLY A 324 7.77 -3.06 -1.47
C GLY A 324 6.90 -2.43 -2.57
N SER A 325 6.90 -1.10 -2.66
CA SER A 325 6.07 -0.37 -3.64
C SER A 325 6.39 -0.81 -5.06
N LEU A 326 5.35 -0.92 -5.89
CA LEU A 326 5.53 -1.16 -7.32
C LEU A 326 6.22 0.03 -8.01
N ASP A 327 5.98 1.25 -7.53
CA ASP A 327 6.51 2.49 -8.11
C ASP A 327 7.93 2.83 -7.63
N VAL A 328 8.54 2.04 -6.73
CA VAL A 328 9.90 2.27 -6.23
C VAL A 328 10.80 1.09 -6.57
N TYR A 329 12.06 1.33 -6.94
CA TYR A 329 13.05 0.28 -7.17
C TYR A 329 13.07 -0.70 -5.98
N GLN A 330 12.89 -2.02 -6.13
CA GLN A 330 12.98 -2.92 -7.29
C GLN A 330 11.61 -3.33 -7.89
N HIS A 331 10.57 -2.52 -7.76
CA HIS A 331 9.25 -2.75 -8.36
C HIS A 331 8.66 -4.11 -7.96
N LEU A 332 8.56 -4.30 -6.65
CA LEU A 332 8.22 -5.60 -6.07
C LEU A 332 6.71 -5.84 -6.08
N TYR A 333 6.36 -7.11 -6.21
CA TYR A 333 5.05 -7.64 -5.84
C TYR A 333 5.27 -8.91 -5.00
N GLY A 334 4.26 -9.33 -4.25
CA GLY A 334 4.30 -10.52 -3.42
C GLY A 334 3.48 -11.66 -4.02
N THR A 335 4.05 -12.86 -4.07
CA THR A 335 3.31 -14.11 -4.30
C THR A 335 3.09 -14.84 -3.00
N VAL A 336 1.90 -15.42 -2.84
CA VAL A 336 1.47 -16.09 -1.61
C VAL A 336 0.92 -17.46 -1.92
N LYS A 337 1.44 -18.48 -1.24
CA LYS A 337 0.84 -19.82 -1.20
C LYS A 337 0.25 -20.04 0.17
N LEU A 338 -1.08 -20.17 0.21
CA LEU A 338 -1.84 -20.39 1.43
C LEU A 338 -2.35 -21.82 1.45
N THR A 339 -2.15 -22.50 2.56
CA THR A 339 -2.89 -23.72 2.93
C THR A 339 -3.74 -23.40 4.15
N THR A 340 -5.06 -23.32 3.97
CA THR A 340 -5.99 -22.83 4.99
C THR A 340 -5.86 -23.60 6.30
N GLY A 341 -5.74 -22.87 7.42
CA GLY A 341 -5.56 -23.43 8.76
C GLY A 341 -4.21 -24.08 9.02
N GLU A 342 -3.30 -24.11 8.03
CA GLU A 342 -1.99 -24.76 8.16
C GLU A 342 -0.82 -23.79 8.05
N SER A 343 -0.67 -23.12 6.91
CA SER A 343 0.51 -22.30 6.64
C SER A 343 0.28 -21.27 5.54
N LEU A 344 1.10 -20.22 5.57
CA LEU A 344 1.23 -19.23 4.51
C LEU A 344 2.71 -19.08 4.17
N GLU A 345 3.04 -19.16 2.88
CA GLU A 345 4.36 -18.86 2.32
C GLU A 345 4.24 -17.60 1.48
N TYR A 346 5.05 -16.58 1.77
CA TYR A 346 5.13 -15.33 1.03
C TYR A 346 6.51 -15.20 0.38
N HIS A 347 6.54 -14.77 -0.88
CA HIS A 347 7.75 -14.42 -1.61
C HIS A 347 7.59 -13.05 -2.28
N ALA A 348 8.47 -12.09 -2.00
CA ALA A 348 8.54 -10.83 -2.73
C ALA A 348 9.51 -10.94 -3.91
N GLU A 349 9.05 -10.60 -5.11
CA GLU A 349 9.85 -10.68 -6.34
C GLU A 349 9.69 -9.42 -7.20
N PRO A 350 10.76 -9.02 -7.93
CA PRO A 350 10.68 -7.90 -8.85
C PRO A 350 9.90 -8.27 -10.11
N LEU A 351 9.21 -7.28 -10.70
CA LEU A 351 8.68 -7.43 -12.05
C LEU A 351 9.82 -7.63 -13.07
N ASP A 352 9.64 -8.60 -13.99
CA ASP A 352 10.57 -8.79 -15.11
C ASP A 352 10.29 -7.78 -16.23
N MET A 353 10.64 -6.53 -15.97
CA MET A 353 10.45 -5.43 -16.92
C MET A 353 11.29 -5.58 -18.19
N LYS A 354 12.35 -6.38 -18.14
CA LYS A 354 13.13 -6.71 -19.33
C LYS A 354 12.32 -7.61 -20.27
N ALA A 355 11.79 -8.72 -19.75
CA ALA A 355 10.94 -9.61 -20.54
C ALA A 355 9.71 -8.87 -21.06
N TYR A 356 9.07 -8.05 -20.23
CA TYR A 356 7.94 -7.22 -20.63
C TYR A 356 8.30 -6.26 -21.77
N ALA A 357 9.41 -5.53 -21.65
CA ALA A 357 9.86 -4.58 -22.67
C ALA A 357 10.19 -5.26 -24.01
N GLU A 358 10.80 -6.44 -23.97
CA GLU A 358 11.09 -7.25 -25.15
C GLU A 358 9.80 -7.75 -25.83
N GLU A 359 8.82 -8.23 -25.05
CA GLU A 359 7.53 -8.72 -25.54
C GLU A 359 6.71 -7.60 -26.22
N HIS A 360 6.67 -6.42 -25.60
CA HIS A 360 5.91 -5.26 -26.07
C HIS A 360 6.68 -4.33 -27.02
N GLN A 361 7.94 -4.62 -27.32
CA GLN A 361 8.82 -3.82 -28.18
C GLN A 361 8.85 -2.34 -27.75
N LEU A 362 9.04 -2.10 -26.45
CA LEU A 362 9.17 -0.75 -25.92
C LEU A 362 10.43 -0.09 -26.50
N ASN A 363 10.25 1.08 -27.13
CA ASN A 363 11.33 1.77 -27.86
C ASN A 363 11.99 2.90 -27.06
N ASP A 364 11.62 3.06 -25.79
CA ASP A 364 12.27 4.03 -24.91
C ASP A 364 13.60 3.43 -24.40
N PRO A 365 14.74 4.13 -24.57
CA PRO A 365 16.05 3.67 -24.11
C PRO A 365 16.11 3.30 -22.63
N PHE A 366 15.21 3.83 -21.80
CA PHE A 366 15.12 3.47 -20.39
C PHE A 366 14.90 1.95 -20.20
N PHE A 367 14.20 1.29 -21.13
CA PHE A 367 13.93 -0.16 -21.05
C PHE A 367 15.04 -1.04 -21.65
N GLU A 368 16.10 -0.48 -22.25
CA GLU A 368 17.26 -1.29 -22.70
C GLU A 368 17.94 -2.00 -21.51
N ASP A 369 17.98 -1.33 -20.36
CA ASP A 369 18.41 -1.86 -19.07
C ASP A 369 17.58 -1.22 -17.95
N PHE A 370 16.30 -1.61 -17.89
CA PHE A 370 15.32 -1.01 -16.98
C PHE A 370 15.78 -1.05 -15.52
N ASP A 371 16.37 -2.16 -15.08
CA ASP A 371 16.84 -2.35 -13.71
C ASP A 371 17.96 -1.37 -13.37
N ALA A 372 19.00 -1.29 -14.20
CA ALA A 372 20.11 -0.36 -13.98
C ALA A 372 19.67 1.12 -14.06
N ASN A 373 18.76 1.45 -14.96
CA ASN A 373 18.24 2.80 -15.11
C ASN A 373 17.35 3.21 -13.91
N SER A 374 16.47 2.33 -13.46
CA SER A 374 15.64 2.55 -12.27
C SER A 374 16.48 2.69 -10.99
N SER A 375 17.46 1.81 -10.80
CA SER A 375 18.49 1.92 -9.75
C SER A 375 19.18 3.29 -9.77
N ALA A 376 19.64 3.74 -10.94
CA ALA A 376 20.30 5.04 -11.07
C ALA A 376 19.39 6.22 -10.71
N VAL A 377 18.10 6.16 -11.07
CA VAL A 377 17.10 7.18 -10.69
C VAL A 377 16.86 7.17 -9.19
N PHE A 378 16.68 5.99 -8.59
CA PHE A 378 16.52 5.83 -7.15
C PHE A 378 17.70 6.45 -6.38
N ARG A 379 18.93 6.05 -6.72
CA ARG A 379 20.15 6.59 -6.09
C ARG A 379 20.25 8.10 -6.26
N THR A 380 19.96 8.61 -7.45
CA THR A 380 19.99 10.05 -7.72
C THR A 380 19.02 10.81 -6.82
N ARG A 381 17.79 10.31 -6.63
CA ARG A 381 16.79 10.93 -5.74
C ARG A 381 17.20 10.85 -4.27
N VAL A 382 17.78 9.73 -3.82
CA VAL A 382 18.37 9.61 -2.48
C VAL A 382 19.46 10.67 -2.26
N VAL A 383 20.42 10.76 -3.19
CA VAL A 383 21.53 11.73 -3.12
C VAL A 383 21.00 13.16 -3.09
N GLN A 384 20.06 13.51 -3.98
CA GLN A 384 19.46 14.84 -4.04
C GLN A 384 18.80 15.22 -2.71
N ARG A 385 18.09 14.27 -2.09
CA ARG A 385 17.40 14.47 -0.81
C ARG A 385 18.37 14.64 0.36
N LEU A 386 19.46 13.88 0.37
CA LEU A 386 20.45 13.92 1.45
C LEU A 386 21.49 15.03 1.28
N THR A 387 21.68 15.60 0.09
CA THR A 387 22.72 16.60 -0.19
C THR A 387 22.68 17.77 0.79
N ASP A 388 21.49 18.32 1.07
CA ASP A 388 21.33 19.45 1.99
C ASP A 388 21.68 19.09 3.44
N LEU A 389 21.47 17.82 3.85
CA LEU A 389 21.82 17.34 5.18
C LEU A 389 23.35 17.22 5.36
N PHE A 390 24.05 16.82 4.29
CA PHE A 390 25.50 16.69 4.31
C PHE A 390 26.24 18.03 4.23
N ALA A 391 25.61 19.06 3.67
CA ALA A 391 26.20 20.40 3.55
C ALA A 391 26.67 20.98 4.90
N ASP A 392 26.00 20.65 6.01
CA ASP A 392 26.28 21.18 7.35
C ASP A 392 27.19 20.28 8.21
N THR A 393 27.69 19.17 7.66
CA THR A 393 28.49 18.19 8.43
C THR A 393 29.94 18.62 8.66
N GLY A 394 30.46 19.55 7.83
CA GLY A 394 31.87 19.97 7.86
C GLY A 394 32.86 18.93 7.30
N LEU A 395 32.35 17.84 6.71
CA LEU A 395 33.13 16.86 5.95
C LEU A 395 33.64 17.48 4.63
N ASP A 396 34.77 17.00 4.12
CA ASP A 396 35.27 17.40 2.80
C ASP A 396 34.39 16.84 1.67
N GLU A 397 34.40 17.50 0.51
CA GLU A 397 33.54 17.17 -0.64
C GLU A 397 33.71 15.72 -1.13
N GLU A 398 34.92 15.15 -1.05
CA GLU A 398 35.18 13.77 -1.49
C GLU A 398 34.52 12.78 -0.53
N THR A 399 34.68 13.00 0.78
CA THR A 399 34.03 12.19 1.82
C THR A 399 32.50 12.30 1.73
N GLN A 400 31.96 13.51 1.57
CA GLN A 400 30.51 13.71 1.42
C GLN A 400 29.96 12.93 0.22
N LYS A 401 30.63 13.00 -0.93
CA LYS A 401 30.21 12.27 -2.12
C LYS A 401 30.20 10.75 -1.89
N LYS A 402 31.27 10.19 -1.30
CA LYS A 402 31.33 8.76 -0.99
C LYS A 402 30.21 8.32 -0.06
N LEU A 403 29.90 9.12 0.96
CA LEU A 403 28.79 8.80 1.86
C LEU A 403 27.44 8.88 1.16
N LEU A 404 27.19 9.91 0.35
CA LEU A 404 25.95 10.03 -0.42
C LEU A 404 25.76 8.85 -1.39
N ASP A 405 26.82 8.43 -2.09
CA ASP A 405 26.80 7.26 -2.96
C ASP A 405 26.48 5.98 -2.14
N LEU A 406 27.10 5.82 -0.97
CA LEU A 406 26.87 4.70 -0.06
C LEU A 406 25.45 4.67 0.53
N PHE A 407 24.86 5.83 0.86
CA PHE A 407 23.44 5.92 1.27
C PHE A 407 22.49 5.56 0.13
N GLY A 408 22.84 5.93 -1.10
CA GLY A 408 22.09 5.50 -2.29
C GLY A 408 22.06 3.99 -2.41
N GLU A 409 23.21 3.34 -2.25
CA GLU A 409 23.33 1.89 -2.27
C GLU A 409 22.62 1.23 -1.08
N GLU A 410 22.84 1.68 0.16
CA GLU A 410 22.12 1.18 1.35
C GLU A 410 20.60 1.26 1.14
N GLY A 411 20.11 2.41 0.62
CA GLY A 411 18.70 2.63 0.35
C GLY A 411 18.09 1.60 -0.59
N GLU A 412 18.81 1.17 -1.62
CA GLU A 412 18.34 0.13 -2.55
C GLU A 412 18.12 -1.20 -1.83
N TYR A 413 19.07 -1.60 -0.99
CA TYR A 413 18.97 -2.84 -0.22
C TYR A 413 17.91 -2.76 0.87
N LEU A 414 17.71 -1.58 1.45
CA LEU A 414 16.62 -1.33 2.39
C LEU A 414 15.24 -1.45 1.73
N PHE A 415 15.01 -0.68 0.65
CA PHE A 415 13.72 -0.64 -0.05
C PHE A 415 13.35 -1.98 -0.67
N SER A 416 14.36 -2.75 -1.07
CA SER A 416 14.16 -4.05 -1.67
C SER A 416 14.18 -5.22 -0.66
N GLY A 417 14.34 -4.96 0.65
CA GLY A 417 14.29 -5.97 1.70
C GLY A 417 15.48 -6.93 1.73
N GLN A 418 16.66 -6.45 1.31
CA GLN A 418 17.90 -7.20 1.12
C GLN A 418 19.05 -6.65 1.97
N MET A 419 18.76 -6.01 3.11
CA MET A 419 19.78 -5.42 3.99
C MET A 419 20.87 -6.40 4.44
N GLY A 420 20.58 -7.70 4.52
CA GLY A 420 21.60 -8.70 4.83
C GLY A 420 22.67 -8.88 3.77
N THR A 421 22.30 -8.75 2.50
CA THR A 421 23.26 -8.72 1.40
C THR A 421 24.16 -7.49 1.53
N PHE A 422 23.57 -6.32 1.77
CA PHE A 422 24.33 -5.09 1.98
C PHE A 422 25.30 -5.21 3.17
N ARG A 423 24.82 -5.68 4.33
CA ARG A 423 25.66 -5.92 5.51
C ARG A 423 26.87 -6.78 5.21
N SER A 424 26.66 -7.86 4.46
CA SER A 424 27.74 -8.81 4.10
C SER A 424 28.78 -8.19 3.18
N MET A 425 28.40 -7.25 2.31
CA MET A 425 29.32 -6.50 1.45
C MET A 425 30.03 -5.38 2.20
N PHE A 426 29.31 -4.73 3.13
CA PHE A 426 29.81 -3.64 3.94
C PHE A 426 30.84 -4.12 4.97
N GLU A 427 30.64 -5.26 5.62
CA GLU A 427 31.55 -5.79 6.64
C GLU A 427 32.96 -6.06 6.08
N GLY A 428 33.97 -5.41 6.68
CA GLY A 428 35.38 -5.52 6.27
C GLY A 428 35.75 -4.68 5.03
N SER A 429 34.83 -3.88 4.49
CA SER A 429 35.06 -3.01 3.33
C SER A 429 35.81 -1.72 3.67
N GLU A 430 36.27 -1.01 2.64
CA GLU A 430 36.78 0.36 2.81
C GLU A 430 35.69 1.33 3.26
N ASP A 431 34.43 1.09 2.87
CA ASP A 431 33.27 1.90 3.25
C ASP A 431 32.96 1.77 4.75
N GLU A 432 33.11 0.56 5.33
CA GLU A 432 32.98 0.38 6.77
C GLU A 432 34.08 1.13 7.54
N ALA A 433 35.32 1.09 7.04
CA ALA A 433 36.41 1.84 7.63
C ALA A 433 36.15 3.37 7.55
N LEU A 434 35.59 3.84 6.44
CA LEU A 434 35.18 5.24 6.26
C LEU A 434 34.10 5.62 7.27
N VAL A 435 32.98 4.89 7.33
CA VAL A 435 31.87 5.16 8.26
C VAL A 435 32.33 5.14 9.71
N LYS A 436 33.19 4.18 10.09
CA LYS A 436 33.77 4.10 11.45
C LYS A 436 34.71 5.25 11.80
N SER A 437 35.22 5.99 10.81
CA SER A 437 36.06 7.16 11.03
C SER A 437 35.27 8.46 11.24
N LEU A 438 33.96 8.46 10.95
CA LEU A 438 33.10 9.64 11.06
C LEU A 438 32.86 10.07 12.51
N PRO A 439 32.53 11.35 12.75
CA PRO A 439 32.05 11.81 14.05
C PRO A 439 30.79 11.05 14.47
N GLY A 440 30.63 10.77 15.77
CA GLY A 440 29.60 9.84 16.26
C GLY A 440 28.14 10.12 15.85
N LYS A 441 27.77 11.40 15.61
CA LYS A 441 26.43 11.75 15.11
C LYS A 441 26.22 11.35 13.63
N ASP A 442 27.27 11.47 12.82
CA ASP A 442 27.23 11.20 11.38
C ASP A 442 27.43 9.68 11.14
N GLN A 443 28.18 9.03 12.03
CA GLN A 443 28.30 7.57 12.10
C GLN A 443 26.97 6.89 12.45
N ALA A 444 26.24 7.39 13.47
CA ALA A 444 24.96 6.82 13.89
C ALA A 444 23.92 6.89 12.77
N LEU A 445 23.92 7.97 11.99
CA LEU A 445 23.02 8.18 10.85
C LEU A 445 23.00 6.99 9.87
N PHE A 446 24.16 6.36 9.67
CA PHE A 446 24.33 5.22 8.78
C PHE A 446 24.13 3.88 9.52
N LEU A 447 24.76 3.72 10.69
CA LEU A 447 24.76 2.43 11.39
C LEU A 447 23.40 2.04 11.99
N ASP A 448 22.50 2.99 12.26
CA ASP A 448 21.19 2.69 12.83
C ASP A 448 20.36 1.83 11.85
N ASN A 449 20.34 2.17 10.55
CA ASN A 449 19.65 1.39 9.52
C ASN A 449 20.17 -0.05 9.42
N LEU A 450 21.50 -0.23 9.39
CA LEU A 450 22.15 -1.55 9.33
C LEU A 450 21.76 -2.47 10.49
N ASN A 451 21.47 -1.91 11.66
CA ASN A 451 21.15 -2.69 12.85
C ASN A 451 19.65 -2.93 13.04
N GLU A 452 18.80 -2.02 12.52
CA GLU A 452 17.35 -2.09 12.68
C GLU A 452 16.70 -3.16 11.80
N TYR A 453 17.18 -3.38 10.57
CA TYR A 453 16.51 -4.26 9.60
C TYR A 453 17.16 -5.66 9.51
N PRO A 454 16.38 -6.76 9.57
CA PRO A 454 16.86 -8.13 9.44
C PRO A 454 17.24 -8.51 8.00
N ASP A 455 17.94 -9.66 7.86
CA ASP A 455 18.58 -10.08 6.61
C ASP A 455 17.62 -10.55 5.51
N ASN A 456 16.49 -11.17 5.88
CA ASN A 456 15.57 -11.80 4.94
C ASN A 456 14.14 -11.30 5.16
N MET A 457 13.70 -10.42 4.27
CA MET A 457 12.36 -9.86 4.26
C MET A 457 11.55 -10.24 3.02
N ARG A 458 12.12 -11.04 2.12
CA ARG A 458 11.43 -11.47 0.88
C ARG A 458 10.75 -12.81 1.05
N ASP A 459 11.35 -13.73 1.81
CA ASP A 459 10.82 -15.06 2.02
C ASP A 459 10.30 -15.22 3.44
N VAL A 460 8.99 -15.42 3.61
CA VAL A 460 8.37 -15.56 4.92
C VAL A 460 7.49 -16.80 4.93
N THR A 461 7.57 -17.59 6.01
CA THR A 461 6.69 -18.75 6.24
C THR A 461 6.03 -18.60 7.60
N ILE A 462 4.70 -18.64 7.62
CA ILE A 462 3.88 -18.41 8.81
C ILE A 462 3.03 -19.67 9.04
N SER A 463 3.04 -20.20 10.25
CA SER A 463 2.12 -21.28 10.64
C SER A 463 0.76 -20.70 11.00
N LEU A 464 -0.31 -21.20 10.38
CA LEU A 464 -1.70 -20.80 10.67
C LEU A 464 -2.44 -21.77 11.60
N LYS A 465 -1.78 -22.84 12.05
CA LYS A 465 -2.35 -23.81 13.00
C LYS A 465 -2.72 -23.13 14.32
N GLN A 466 -3.96 -23.31 14.75
CA GLN A 466 -4.40 -22.98 16.11
C GLN A 466 -3.74 -23.96 17.10
N GLN A 467 -3.16 -23.44 18.19
CA GLN A 467 -2.44 -24.23 19.21
C GLN A 467 -3.37 -24.79 20.30
#